data_AF-A0A960ZDQ4-F1
#
_entry.id   AF-A0A960ZDQ4-F1
#
_cell.length_a   1.000
_cell.length_b   1.000
_cell.length_c   1.000
_cell.angle_alpha   90.00
_cell.angle_beta   90.00
_cell.angle_gamma   90.00
#
_symmetry.space_group_name_H-M   'P 1'
#
loop_
_entity.id
_entity.type
_entity.pdbx_description
1 polymer ?
#
loop_
_entity_poly.entity_id
_entity_poly.type
_entity_poly.pdbx_seq_one_letter_code
_entity_poly.pdbx_strand_id
1 'polypeptide(L)'
;MFKIKEDFLAILDRDPAVRGFFGVLEVILCYSGFHALVMHRISHFLLNKLHIPVIPRMLSQLTRFFTGIEIHPAAQIGKGFFIDHGMGVVIGETTIIGDYVTLYQGVTLGGTGKESGKRHPTLGNHIVVGAGAKVLGNITLGDHVKVGAGSVLVKSVPAHCTVVGIPAAIVRQRGEKMEDAPERALDHADLPDPIANKLSALQEEIDYIEDYLKNFKRRVGVQQVELKKTAEKKTLEAKQ
;
A
#
# COMPACT_ATOMS: atom_id res chain seq x y z
N MET A 1 1.98 -25.62 -18.34
CA MET A 1 3.34 -26.13 -18.05
C MET A 1 3.84 -25.38 -16.83
N PHE A 2 4.42 -26.07 -15.85
CA PHE A 2 4.86 -25.47 -14.59
C PHE A 2 5.92 -24.39 -14.85
N LYS A 3 5.66 -23.13 -14.46
CA LYS A 3 6.55 -21.95 -14.67
C LYS A 3 7.74 -21.91 -13.67
N ILE A 4 8.15 -23.07 -13.16
CA ILE A 4 9.10 -23.20 -12.05
C ILE A 4 10.51 -22.78 -12.46
N LYS A 5 10.89 -23.00 -13.73
CA LYS A 5 12.19 -22.61 -14.25
C LYS A 5 12.37 -21.09 -14.19
N GLU A 6 11.35 -20.35 -14.61
CA GLU A 6 11.37 -18.89 -14.59
C GLU A 6 11.39 -18.33 -13.16
N ASP A 7 10.70 -18.98 -12.22
CA ASP A 7 10.75 -18.59 -10.81
C ASP A 7 12.14 -18.81 -10.21
N PHE A 8 12.75 -19.97 -10.51
CA PHE A 8 14.10 -20.28 -10.06
C PHE A 8 15.12 -19.26 -10.61
N LEU A 9 15.03 -18.94 -11.90
CA LEU A 9 15.88 -17.93 -12.53
C LEU A 9 15.68 -16.53 -11.93
N ALA A 10 14.45 -16.17 -11.56
CA ALA A 10 14.17 -14.89 -10.92
C ALA A 10 14.81 -14.77 -9.53
N ILE A 11 14.92 -15.87 -8.78
CA ILE A 11 15.63 -15.89 -7.49
C ILE A 11 17.12 -15.61 -7.71
N LEU A 12 17.75 -16.31 -8.65
CA LEU A 12 19.18 -16.16 -8.95
C LEU A 12 19.53 -14.74 -9.42
N ASP A 13 18.62 -14.07 -10.13
CA ASP A 13 18.83 -12.72 -10.66
C ASP A 13 18.66 -11.63 -9.59
N ARG A 14 17.75 -11.84 -8.63
CA ARG A 14 17.32 -10.79 -7.70
C ARG A 14 17.93 -10.90 -6.31
N ASP A 15 18.36 -12.09 -5.91
CA ASP A 15 18.93 -12.28 -4.58
C ASP A 15 20.48 -12.28 -4.63
N PRO A 16 21.12 -11.20 -4.16
CA PRO A 16 22.58 -11.08 -4.16
C PRO A 16 23.28 -12.07 -3.19
N ALA A 17 22.53 -12.73 -2.31
CA ALA A 17 23.05 -13.75 -1.40
C ALA A 17 23.35 -15.06 -2.11
N VAL A 18 22.69 -15.34 -3.24
CA VAL A 18 22.87 -16.59 -3.98
C VAL A 18 24.13 -16.53 -4.82
N ARG A 19 25.18 -17.26 -4.41
CA ARG A 19 26.48 -17.26 -5.12
C ARG A 19 26.98 -18.67 -5.44
N GLY A 20 27.33 -18.88 -6.71
CA GLY A 20 27.94 -20.12 -7.20
C GLY A 20 27.06 -21.36 -7.09
N PHE A 21 27.66 -22.54 -7.24
CA PHE A 21 26.96 -23.83 -7.19
C PHE A 21 26.30 -24.10 -5.83
N PHE A 22 26.96 -23.71 -4.73
CA PHE A 22 26.41 -23.88 -3.39
C PHE A 22 25.18 -23.00 -3.13
N GLY A 23 25.12 -21.78 -3.69
CA GLY A 23 23.93 -20.92 -3.60
C GLY A 23 22.71 -21.52 -4.33
N VAL A 24 22.90 -22.16 -5.48
CA VAL A 24 21.82 -22.89 -6.19
C VAL A 24 21.25 -23.99 -5.30
N LEU A 25 22.12 -24.75 -4.63
CA LEU A 25 21.71 -25.80 -3.70
C LEU A 25 20.98 -25.21 -2.48
N GLU A 26 21.44 -24.07 -1.96
CA GLU A 26 20.81 -23.35 -0.87
C GLU A 26 19.38 -22.91 -1.22
N VAL A 27 19.15 -22.39 -2.43
CA VAL A 27 17.79 -22.05 -2.89
C VAL A 27 16.88 -23.28 -2.90
N ILE A 28 17.38 -24.40 -3.42
CA ILE A 28 16.58 -25.63 -3.51
C ILE A 28 16.28 -26.20 -2.12
N LEU A 29 17.21 -26.09 -1.16
CA LEU A 29 17.07 -26.74 0.16
C LEU A 29 16.47 -25.83 1.23
N CYS A 30 16.68 -24.52 1.17
CA CYS A 30 16.45 -23.62 2.30
C CYS A 30 15.47 -22.48 2.00
N TYR A 31 15.15 -22.19 0.73
CA TYR A 31 14.29 -21.04 0.41
C TYR A 31 12.81 -21.40 0.57
N SER A 32 12.26 -21.02 1.72
CA SER A 32 10.83 -21.22 2.04
C SER A 32 9.90 -20.59 1.00
N GLY A 33 10.27 -19.44 0.44
CA GLY A 33 9.55 -18.78 -0.66
C GLY A 33 9.44 -19.64 -1.91
N PHE A 34 10.56 -20.28 -2.30
CA PHE A 34 10.60 -21.19 -3.44
C PHE A 34 9.78 -22.45 -3.18
N HIS A 35 9.95 -23.07 -2.01
CA HIS A 35 9.16 -24.25 -1.61
C HIS A 35 7.66 -23.98 -1.63
N ALA A 36 7.24 -22.84 -1.07
CA ALA A 36 5.84 -22.45 -1.05
C ALA A 36 5.28 -22.25 -2.46
N LEU A 37 6.07 -21.67 -3.36
CA LEU A 37 5.66 -21.45 -4.74
C LEU A 37 5.53 -22.77 -5.53
N VAL A 38 6.48 -23.68 -5.38
CA VAL A 38 6.40 -25.03 -6.00
C VAL A 38 5.14 -25.76 -5.53
N MET A 39 4.90 -25.79 -4.22
CA MET A 39 3.72 -26.44 -3.64
C MET A 39 2.41 -25.76 -4.04
N HIS A 40 2.40 -24.44 -4.16
CA HIS A 40 1.25 -23.71 -4.70
C HIS A 40 0.97 -24.11 -6.14
N ARG A 41 1.99 -24.18 -7.01
CA ARG A 41 1.79 -24.56 -8.42
C ARG A 41 1.23 -25.97 -8.55
N ILE A 42 1.66 -26.91 -7.71
CA ILE A 42 1.07 -28.26 -7.62
C ILE A 42 -0.39 -28.16 -7.16
N SER A 43 -0.66 -27.48 -6.04
CA SER A 43 -2.02 -27.33 -5.49
C SER A 43 -2.98 -26.67 -6.50
N HIS A 44 -2.52 -25.62 -7.19
CA HIS A 44 -3.26 -24.90 -8.21
C HIS A 44 -3.59 -25.80 -9.41
N PHE A 45 -2.65 -26.63 -9.83
CA PHE A 45 -2.88 -27.61 -10.90
C PHE A 45 -3.90 -28.68 -10.47
N LEU A 46 -3.75 -29.25 -9.27
CA LEU A 46 -4.69 -30.24 -8.73
C LEU A 46 -6.12 -29.67 -8.67
N LEU A 47 -6.28 -28.41 -8.24
CA LEU A 47 -7.57 -27.75 -8.15
C LEU A 47 -8.17 -27.44 -9.54
N ASN A 48 -7.41 -26.78 -10.43
CA ASN A 48 -7.98 -26.20 -11.66
C ASN A 48 -7.93 -27.12 -12.88
N LYS A 49 -7.07 -28.15 -12.89
CA LYS A 49 -6.96 -29.09 -14.00
C LYS A 49 -7.56 -30.44 -13.67
N LEU A 50 -7.27 -30.96 -12.49
CA LEU A 50 -7.80 -32.25 -12.04
C LEU A 50 -9.13 -32.12 -11.29
N HIS A 51 -9.58 -30.89 -10.99
CA HIS A 51 -10.83 -30.62 -10.26
C HIS A 51 -10.90 -31.38 -8.92
N ILE A 52 -9.74 -31.63 -8.32
CA ILE A 52 -9.65 -32.30 -7.03
C ILE A 52 -10.03 -31.29 -5.95
N PRO A 53 -10.97 -31.61 -5.05
CA PRO A 53 -11.52 -30.63 -4.14
C PRO A 53 -10.60 -30.33 -2.94
N VAL A 54 -10.80 -31.02 -1.81
CA VAL A 54 -10.23 -30.65 -0.50
C VAL A 54 -8.70 -30.75 -0.43
N ILE A 55 -8.10 -31.63 -1.24
CA ILE A 55 -6.66 -31.94 -1.22
C ILE A 55 -5.79 -30.70 -1.47
N PRO A 56 -6.00 -29.90 -2.53
CA PRO A 56 -5.30 -28.62 -2.72
C PRO A 56 -5.31 -27.72 -1.48
N ARG A 57 -6.46 -27.61 -0.79
CA ARG A 57 -6.56 -26.75 0.41
C ARG A 57 -5.77 -27.34 1.57
N MET A 58 -5.84 -28.64 1.80
CA MET A 58 -5.00 -29.32 2.82
C MET A 58 -3.51 -29.11 2.53
N LEU A 59 -3.09 -29.26 1.28
CA LEU A 59 -1.71 -29.06 0.87
C LEU A 59 -1.24 -27.63 1.13
N SER A 60 -2.09 -26.63 0.83
CA SER A 60 -1.78 -25.23 1.16
C SER A 60 -1.57 -24.99 2.65
N GLN A 61 -2.32 -25.68 3.53
CA GLN A 61 -2.16 -25.54 4.98
C GLN A 61 -0.89 -26.25 5.47
N LEU A 62 -0.54 -27.39 4.89
CA LEU A 62 0.72 -28.07 5.19
C LEU A 62 1.92 -27.22 4.77
N THR A 63 1.87 -26.62 3.57
CA THR A 63 2.89 -25.66 3.11
C THR A 63 3.01 -24.48 4.06
N ARG A 64 1.89 -23.89 4.50
CA ARG A 64 1.88 -22.81 5.49
C ARG A 64 2.55 -23.22 6.80
N PHE A 65 2.31 -24.44 7.28
CA PHE A 65 2.92 -24.94 8.52
C PHE A 65 4.45 -25.00 8.44
N PHE A 66 5.01 -25.48 7.33
CA PHE A 66 6.47 -25.59 7.17
C PHE A 66 7.16 -24.29 6.75
N THR A 67 6.49 -23.44 5.97
CA THR A 67 7.12 -22.26 5.34
C THR A 67 6.73 -20.93 5.98
N GLY A 68 5.63 -20.88 6.73
CA GLY A 68 5.02 -19.64 7.21
C GLY A 68 4.32 -18.81 6.13
N ILE A 69 4.22 -19.32 4.90
CA ILE A 69 3.61 -18.65 3.74
C ILE A 69 2.25 -19.30 3.44
N GLU A 70 1.18 -18.50 3.42
CA GLU A 70 -0.14 -18.96 3.00
C GLU A 70 -0.46 -18.48 1.58
N ILE A 71 -0.65 -19.43 0.66
CA ILE A 71 -1.11 -19.15 -0.69
C ILE A 71 -2.36 -19.97 -0.96
N HIS A 72 -3.48 -19.31 -1.22
CA HIS A 72 -4.69 -20.03 -1.60
C HIS A 72 -4.50 -20.76 -2.94
N PRO A 73 -4.91 -22.04 -3.09
CA PRO A 73 -4.70 -22.80 -4.32
C PRO A 73 -5.33 -22.17 -5.57
N ALA A 74 -6.44 -21.44 -5.43
CA ALA A 74 -7.12 -20.76 -6.53
C ALA A 74 -6.44 -19.44 -6.98
N ALA A 75 -5.49 -18.91 -6.20
CA ALA A 75 -4.76 -17.69 -6.59
C ALA A 75 -4.02 -17.93 -7.91
N GLN A 76 -3.97 -16.91 -8.76
CA GLN A 76 -3.32 -16.99 -10.07
C GLN A 76 -1.99 -16.24 -10.00
N ILE A 77 -0.89 -16.93 -10.27
CA ILE A 77 0.46 -16.39 -10.15
C ILE A 77 1.23 -16.54 -11.47
N GLY A 78 1.74 -15.41 -11.96
CA GLY A 78 2.62 -15.27 -13.12
C GLY A 78 3.94 -16.04 -13.00
N LYS A 79 4.83 -15.85 -13.99
CA LYS A 79 6.20 -16.40 -13.98
C LYS A 79 7.15 -15.44 -13.26
N GLY A 80 8.27 -15.95 -12.76
CA GLY A 80 9.30 -15.12 -12.13
C GLY A 80 8.81 -14.47 -10.84
N PHE A 81 7.86 -15.11 -10.16
CA PHE A 81 7.35 -14.64 -8.88
C PHE A 81 8.35 -14.97 -7.79
N PHE A 82 8.72 -13.96 -7.01
CA PHE A 82 9.71 -14.11 -5.96
C PHE A 82 9.12 -13.74 -4.60
N ILE A 83 9.29 -14.61 -3.61
CA ILE A 83 8.94 -14.34 -2.22
C ILE A 83 10.25 -14.34 -1.44
N ASP A 84 10.67 -13.16 -1.01
CA ASP A 84 11.85 -12.99 -0.19
C ASP A 84 11.49 -12.98 1.30
N HIS A 85 12.25 -13.72 2.11
CA HIS A 85 12.03 -13.88 3.55
C HIS A 85 10.59 -14.24 3.96
N GLY A 86 9.86 -15.01 3.14
CA GLY A 86 8.38 -15.04 3.08
C GLY A 86 7.52 -15.30 4.34
N MET A 87 8.08 -15.44 5.54
CA MET A 87 7.33 -15.55 6.79
C MET A 87 6.18 -14.54 6.88
N GLY A 88 4.96 -15.02 7.12
CA GLY A 88 3.77 -14.18 7.28
C GLY A 88 3.21 -13.61 5.98
N VAL A 89 3.68 -14.06 4.81
CA VAL A 89 3.04 -13.74 3.53
C VAL A 89 1.69 -14.46 3.41
N VAL A 90 0.64 -13.72 3.07
CA VAL A 90 -0.72 -14.24 2.91
C VAL A 90 -1.29 -13.80 1.56
N ILE A 91 -1.66 -14.76 0.72
CA ILE A 91 -2.22 -14.53 -0.62
C ILE A 91 -3.60 -15.18 -0.71
N GLY A 92 -4.64 -14.34 -0.81
CA GLY A 92 -6.02 -14.80 -0.78
C GLY A 92 -6.54 -15.40 -2.09
N GLU A 93 -7.71 -16.03 -2.01
CA GLU A 93 -8.31 -16.89 -3.03
C GLU A 93 -8.35 -16.30 -4.44
N THR A 94 -8.86 -15.08 -4.56
CA THR A 94 -9.13 -14.47 -5.87
C THR A 94 -8.02 -13.52 -6.29
N THR A 95 -6.82 -13.67 -5.72
CA THR A 95 -5.68 -12.82 -6.04
C THR A 95 -5.17 -13.18 -7.43
N ILE A 96 -4.85 -12.17 -8.22
CA ILE A 96 -4.19 -12.32 -9.52
C ILE A 96 -2.87 -11.57 -9.42
N ILE A 97 -1.77 -12.25 -9.74
CA ILE A 97 -0.41 -11.71 -9.71
C ILE A 97 0.19 -11.87 -11.10
N GLY A 98 0.61 -10.76 -11.70
CA GLY A 98 1.32 -10.73 -12.97
C GLY A 98 2.72 -11.33 -12.90
N ASP A 99 3.47 -11.14 -13.98
CA ASP A 99 4.82 -11.69 -14.10
C ASP A 99 5.84 -10.82 -13.35
N TYR A 100 6.93 -11.45 -12.89
CA TYR A 100 8.09 -10.77 -12.33
C TYR A 100 7.81 -9.95 -11.07
N VAL A 101 6.81 -10.33 -10.27
CA VAL A 101 6.48 -9.67 -9.00
C VAL A 101 7.35 -10.19 -7.85
N THR A 102 7.77 -9.30 -6.96
CA THR A 102 8.48 -9.62 -5.71
C THR A 102 7.64 -9.23 -4.50
N LEU A 103 7.45 -10.15 -3.56
CA LEU A 103 6.88 -9.87 -2.23
C LEU A 103 7.93 -10.12 -1.15
N TYR A 104 7.96 -9.26 -0.14
CA TYR A 104 8.75 -9.45 1.07
C TYR A 104 7.92 -10.07 2.21
N GLN A 105 8.57 -10.37 3.33
CA GLN A 105 7.95 -10.93 4.53
C GLN A 105 6.74 -10.13 5.01
N GLY A 106 5.76 -10.81 5.60
CA GLY A 106 4.59 -10.17 6.23
C GLY A 106 3.63 -9.45 5.26
N VAL A 107 3.80 -9.60 3.95
CA VAL A 107 2.89 -9.01 2.96
C VAL A 107 1.54 -9.71 2.98
N THR A 108 0.44 -8.95 2.91
CA THR A 108 -0.91 -9.51 2.78
C THR A 108 -1.57 -9.00 1.51
N LEU A 109 -1.99 -9.93 0.65
CA LEU A 109 -2.90 -9.70 -0.48
C LEU A 109 -4.28 -10.24 -0.08
N GLY A 110 -5.04 -9.40 0.62
CA GLY A 110 -6.22 -9.78 1.39
C GLY A 110 -7.52 -9.21 0.84
N GLY A 111 -8.64 -9.78 1.28
CA GLY A 111 -9.96 -9.26 0.96
C GLY A 111 -10.43 -8.17 1.93
N THR A 112 -11.45 -7.43 1.53
CA THR A 112 -12.18 -6.49 2.40
C THR A 112 -13.60 -6.99 2.64
N GLY A 113 -14.00 -7.15 3.91
CA GLY A 113 -15.39 -7.40 4.28
C GLY A 113 -16.01 -8.72 3.79
N LYS A 114 -17.33 -8.69 3.52
CA LYS A 114 -18.19 -9.85 3.17
C LYS A 114 -18.50 -9.95 1.67
N GLU A 115 -17.72 -9.31 0.81
CA GLU A 115 -17.95 -9.39 -0.63
C GLU A 115 -17.83 -10.83 -1.14
N SER A 116 -18.81 -11.25 -1.94
CA SER A 116 -18.79 -12.55 -2.61
C SER A 116 -18.15 -12.41 -3.99
N GLY A 117 -17.42 -13.45 -4.44
CA GLY A 117 -16.68 -13.40 -5.71
C GLY A 117 -15.30 -12.75 -5.59
N LYS A 118 -14.93 -11.95 -6.59
CA LYS A 118 -13.61 -11.31 -6.71
C LYS A 118 -13.46 -10.19 -5.68
N ARG A 119 -12.62 -10.43 -4.67
CA ARG A 119 -12.48 -9.58 -3.47
C ARG A 119 -11.04 -9.34 -3.02
N HIS A 120 -10.09 -9.98 -3.67
CA HIS A 120 -8.65 -9.82 -3.40
C HIS A 120 -7.98 -9.02 -4.52
N PRO A 121 -6.74 -8.53 -4.33
CA PRO A 121 -6.09 -7.64 -5.29
C PRO A 121 -5.76 -8.27 -6.64
N THR A 122 -5.51 -7.41 -7.62
CA THR A 122 -4.88 -7.74 -8.91
C THR A 122 -3.59 -6.95 -9.03
N LEU A 123 -2.48 -7.64 -9.18
CA LEU A 123 -1.14 -7.07 -9.36
C LEU A 123 -0.74 -7.24 -10.83
N GLY A 124 -0.33 -6.14 -11.47
CA GLY A 124 0.34 -6.14 -12.77
C GLY A 124 1.75 -6.73 -12.72
N ASN A 125 2.54 -6.44 -13.74
CA ASN A 125 3.88 -6.99 -13.92
C ASN A 125 4.95 -6.13 -13.24
N HIS A 126 6.09 -6.75 -12.90
CA HIS A 126 7.27 -6.06 -12.35
C HIS A 126 6.97 -5.22 -11.10
N ILE A 127 6.05 -5.68 -10.26
CA ILE A 127 5.68 -5.02 -9.01
C ILE A 127 6.61 -5.48 -7.89
N VAL A 128 6.96 -4.56 -7.00
CA VAL A 128 7.66 -4.87 -5.74
C VAL A 128 6.78 -4.45 -4.57
N VAL A 129 6.53 -5.37 -3.64
CA VAL A 129 5.74 -5.10 -2.43
C VAL A 129 6.61 -5.27 -1.19
N GLY A 130 6.94 -4.15 -0.55
CA GLY A 130 7.82 -4.09 0.60
C GLY A 130 7.29 -4.81 1.84
N ALA A 131 8.21 -5.12 2.75
CA ALA A 131 7.94 -5.92 3.95
C ALA A 131 6.75 -5.38 4.75
N GLY A 132 5.86 -6.27 5.18
CA GLY A 132 4.73 -5.93 6.04
C GLY A 132 3.59 -5.15 5.36
N ALA A 133 3.69 -4.81 4.08
CA ALA A 133 2.63 -4.08 3.39
C ALA A 133 1.32 -4.90 3.27
N LYS A 134 0.18 -4.20 3.24
CA LYS A 134 -1.15 -4.78 3.14
C LYS A 134 -1.84 -4.20 1.90
N VAL A 135 -2.21 -5.05 0.96
CA VAL A 135 -2.98 -4.69 -0.23
C VAL A 135 -4.34 -5.36 -0.09
N LEU A 136 -5.38 -4.55 0.14
CA LEU A 136 -6.66 -5.03 0.62
C LEU A 136 -7.80 -4.68 -0.36
N GLY A 137 -8.61 -5.69 -0.66
CA GLY A 137 -9.83 -5.55 -1.46
C GLY A 137 -9.61 -5.84 -2.95
N ASN A 138 -10.68 -5.69 -3.73
CA ASN A 138 -10.63 -5.82 -5.19
C ASN A 138 -10.04 -4.56 -5.84
N ILE A 139 -8.76 -4.30 -5.57
CA ILE A 139 -8.00 -3.18 -6.12
C ILE A 139 -6.96 -3.67 -7.12
N THR A 140 -6.59 -2.80 -8.06
CA THR A 140 -5.61 -3.10 -9.10
C THR A 140 -4.35 -2.25 -8.93
N LEU A 141 -3.19 -2.88 -8.95
CA LEU A 141 -1.90 -2.22 -9.09
C LEU A 141 -1.42 -2.39 -10.53
N GLY A 142 -1.16 -1.28 -11.21
CA GLY A 142 -0.58 -1.29 -12.56
C GLY A 142 0.85 -1.80 -12.58
N ASP A 143 1.39 -1.97 -13.79
CA ASP A 143 2.75 -2.47 -13.98
C ASP A 143 3.81 -1.53 -13.37
N HIS A 144 4.94 -2.08 -12.94
CA HIS A 144 6.07 -1.35 -12.37
C HIS A 144 5.73 -0.49 -11.13
N VAL A 145 4.70 -0.88 -10.37
CA VAL A 145 4.38 -0.25 -9.08
C VAL A 145 5.35 -0.74 -7.99
N LYS A 146 5.78 0.20 -7.14
CA LYS A 146 6.59 -0.07 -5.95
C LYS A 146 5.79 0.30 -4.70
N VAL A 147 5.55 -0.66 -3.82
CA VAL A 147 4.87 -0.45 -2.55
C VAL A 147 5.90 -0.42 -1.42
N GLY A 148 5.92 0.66 -0.65
CA GLY A 148 6.80 0.78 0.51
C GLY A 148 6.44 -0.19 1.63
N ALA A 149 7.44 -0.52 2.45
CA ALA A 149 7.25 -1.35 3.64
C ALA A 149 6.18 -0.78 4.57
N GLY A 150 5.39 -1.66 5.20
CA GLY A 150 4.32 -1.29 6.14
C GLY A 150 3.11 -0.56 5.55
N SER A 151 3.09 -0.29 4.24
CA SER A 151 2.02 0.50 3.63
C SER A 151 0.70 -0.24 3.57
N VAL A 152 -0.42 0.48 3.69
CA VAL A 152 -1.78 -0.10 3.60
C VAL A 152 -2.52 0.47 2.40
N LEU A 153 -2.69 -0.35 1.35
CA LEU A 153 -3.34 0.02 0.11
C LEU A 153 -4.80 -0.44 0.15
N VAL A 154 -5.70 0.52 -0.03
CA VAL A 154 -7.15 0.32 -0.11
C VAL A 154 -7.74 0.94 -1.39
N LYS A 155 -6.90 1.44 -2.29
CA LYS A 155 -7.28 2.03 -3.58
C LYS A 155 -6.34 1.53 -4.67
N SER A 156 -6.86 1.43 -5.91
CA SER A 156 -6.06 1.08 -7.09
C SER A 156 -4.97 2.10 -7.36
N VAL A 157 -3.86 1.64 -7.92
CA VAL A 157 -2.66 2.45 -8.21
C VAL A 157 -2.30 2.31 -9.68
N PRO A 158 -2.10 3.43 -10.42
CA PRO A 158 -1.69 3.38 -11.81
C PRO A 158 -0.26 2.86 -11.98
N ALA A 159 0.10 2.48 -13.20
CA ALA A 159 1.43 1.96 -13.52
C ALA A 159 2.55 2.99 -13.26
N HIS A 160 3.76 2.49 -13.01
CA HIS A 160 4.98 3.27 -12.76
C HIS A 160 4.90 4.22 -11.55
N CYS A 161 4.18 3.83 -10.51
CA CYS A 161 4.03 4.61 -9.28
C CYS A 161 4.78 4.00 -8.10
N THR A 162 5.29 4.85 -7.20
CA THR A 162 5.72 4.46 -5.85
C THR A 162 4.67 4.91 -4.86
N VAL A 163 4.20 4.01 -4.00
CA VAL A 163 3.19 4.29 -2.97
C VAL A 163 3.71 3.93 -1.59
N VAL A 164 3.44 4.78 -0.60
CA VAL A 164 3.85 4.56 0.80
C VAL A 164 2.78 5.06 1.79
N GLY A 165 2.82 4.59 3.03
CA GLY A 165 2.03 5.14 4.15
C GLY A 165 0.74 4.38 4.47
N ILE A 166 0.01 4.89 5.48
CA ILE A 166 -1.24 4.31 5.99
C ILE A 166 -2.28 5.45 6.15
N PRO A 167 -3.34 5.51 5.31
CA PRO A 167 -3.49 4.77 4.06
C PRO A 167 -2.43 5.19 3.04
N ALA A 168 -2.08 4.29 2.13
CA ALA A 168 -1.02 4.52 1.16
C ALA A 168 -1.39 5.62 0.16
N ALA A 169 -0.45 6.52 -0.10
CA ALA A 169 -0.54 7.59 -1.08
C ALA A 169 0.58 7.45 -2.12
N ILE A 170 0.34 7.95 -3.35
CA ILE A 170 1.36 7.96 -4.41
C ILE A 170 2.34 9.09 -4.12
N VAL A 171 3.62 8.74 -4.08
CA VAL A 171 4.71 9.69 -3.79
C VAL A 171 5.62 9.95 -4.99
N ARG A 172 5.63 9.04 -5.96
CA ARG A 172 6.35 9.21 -7.24
C ARG A 172 5.54 8.60 -8.38
N GLN A 173 5.62 9.20 -9.56
CA GLN A 173 5.05 8.68 -10.79
C GLN A 173 6.08 8.84 -11.93
N ARG A 174 6.40 7.75 -12.63
CA ARG A 174 7.41 7.71 -13.71
C ARG A 174 8.78 8.28 -13.33
N GLY A 175 9.16 8.16 -12.06
CA GLY A 175 10.44 8.65 -11.54
C GLY A 175 10.39 10.11 -11.05
N GLU A 176 9.37 10.86 -11.45
CA GLU A 176 9.13 12.22 -10.98
C GLU A 176 8.40 12.20 -9.63
N LYS A 177 8.78 13.14 -8.77
CA LYS A 177 8.09 13.38 -7.50
C LYS A 177 6.81 14.16 -7.84
N MET A 178 5.65 13.73 -7.35
CA MET A 178 4.44 14.53 -7.56
C MET A 178 4.52 15.81 -6.72
N GLU A 179 4.03 16.94 -7.24
CA GLU A 179 4.03 18.21 -6.51
C GLU A 179 3.21 18.12 -5.21
N ASP A 180 2.13 17.33 -5.23
CA ASP A 180 1.31 17.00 -4.06
C ASP A 180 1.82 15.79 -3.25
N ALA A 181 2.94 15.18 -3.66
CA ALA A 181 3.54 14.10 -2.89
C ALA A 181 4.19 14.68 -1.64
N PRO A 182 3.85 14.17 -0.46
CA PRO A 182 4.38 14.73 0.76
C PRO A 182 5.91 14.60 0.77
N GLU A 183 6.57 15.73 1.03
CA GLU A 183 7.90 16.05 0.53
C GLU A 183 9.03 15.11 1.04
N ARG A 184 8.74 14.28 2.06
CA ARG A 184 9.70 13.52 2.86
C ARG A 184 9.51 12.00 2.85
N ALA A 185 8.76 11.46 1.90
CA ALA A 185 8.42 10.03 1.82
C ALA A 185 9.57 9.02 1.61
N LEU A 186 10.83 9.47 1.51
CA LEU A 186 12.00 8.63 1.27
C LEU A 186 12.98 8.59 2.45
N ASP A 187 12.72 9.34 3.53
CA ASP A 187 13.54 9.31 4.73
C ASP A 187 12.81 8.51 5.81
N HIS A 188 13.40 7.38 6.23
CA HIS A 188 12.79 6.46 7.19
C HIS A 188 12.62 7.07 8.60
N ALA A 189 13.21 8.23 8.85
CA ALA A 189 13.15 8.95 10.12
C ALA A 189 12.06 10.03 10.18
N ASP A 190 11.51 10.47 9.05
CA ASP A 190 10.61 11.63 9.01
C ASP A 190 9.48 11.42 7.97
N LEU A 191 8.66 10.41 8.22
CA LEU A 191 7.48 10.13 7.41
C LEU A 191 6.50 11.32 7.52
N PRO A 192 6.11 11.93 6.40
CA PRO A 192 5.12 12.98 6.44
C PRO A 192 3.78 12.35 6.78
N ASP A 193 3.25 12.74 7.94
CA ASP A 193 1.96 12.27 8.41
C ASP A 193 0.86 13.01 7.62
N PRO A 194 0.09 12.32 6.76
CA PRO A 194 -1.02 12.95 6.03
C PRO A 194 -2.08 13.52 6.96
N ILE A 195 -2.17 13.05 8.21
CA ILE A 195 -2.98 13.65 9.27
C ILE A 195 -2.33 14.96 9.71
N ALA A 196 -1.03 14.99 10.00
CA ALA A 196 -0.31 16.22 10.36
C ALA A 196 -0.43 17.29 9.28
N ASN A 197 -0.30 16.94 7.99
CA ASN A 197 -0.47 17.91 6.90
C ASN A 197 -1.88 18.49 6.85
N LYS A 198 -2.91 17.65 7.05
CA LYS A 198 -4.29 18.12 7.16
C LYS A 198 -4.54 18.95 8.42
N LEU A 199 -3.92 18.59 9.54
CA LEU A 199 -3.99 19.35 10.78
C LEU A 199 -3.32 20.71 10.64
N SER A 200 -2.17 20.81 9.96
CA SER A 200 -1.52 22.08 9.65
C SER A 200 -2.38 22.96 8.75
N ALA A 201 -2.98 22.40 7.69
CA ALA A 201 -3.90 23.15 6.84
C ALA A 201 -5.15 23.64 7.62
N LEU A 202 -5.70 22.80 8.50
CA LEU A 202 -6.79 23.20 9.39
C LEU A 202 -6.34 24.28 10.38
N GLN A 203 -5.11 24.23 10.89
CA GLN A 203 -4.56 25.24 11.79
C GLN A 203 -4.40 26.58 11.08
N GLU A 204 -3.90 26.59 9.84
CA GLU A 204 -3.82 27.81 9.02
C GLU A 204 -5.21 28.43 8.77
N GLU A 205 -6.22 27.59 8.54
CA GLU A 205 -7.61 28.06 8.36
C GLU A 205 -8.18 28.63 9.67
N ILE A 206 -7.90 28.01 10.82
CA ILE A 206 -8.25 28.54 12.14
C ILE A 206 -7.58 29.89 12.38
N ASP A 207 -6.27 30.00 12.14
CA ASP A 207 -5.50 31.24 12.34
C ASP A 207 -6.05 32.37 11.45
N TYR A 208 -6.42 32.06 10.21
CA TYR A 208 -7.08 33.00 9.30
C TYR A 208 -8.43 33.49 9.85
N ILE A 209 -9.28 32.57 10.33
CA ILE A 209 -10.57 32.90 10.92
C ILE A 209 -10.40 33.76 12.18
N GLU A 210 -9.43 33.45 13.03
CA GLU A 210 -9.13 34.22 14.24
C GLU A 210 -8.72 35.66 13.90
N ASP A 211 -7.85 35.85 12.90
CA ASP A 211 -7.42 37.18 12.50
C ASP A 211 -8.54 37.97 11.82
N TYR A 212 -9.35 37.30 11.00
CA TYR A 212 -10.56 37.89 10.43
C TYR A 212 -11.53 38.36 11.52
N LEU A 213 -11.77 37.55 12.54
CA LEU A 213 -12.63 37.90 13.68
C LEU A 213 -12.06 39.06 14.51
N LYS A 214 -10.74 39.11 14.73
CA LYS A 214 -10.08 40.25 15.39
C LYS A 214 -10.30 41.54 14.61
N ASN A 215 -10.05 41.50 13.31
CA ASN A 215 -10.22 42.66 12.43
C ASN A 215 -11.68 43.11 12.34
N PHE A 216 -12.62 42.16 12.26
CA PHE A 216 -14.05 42.44 12.28
C PHE A 216 -14.50 43.09 13.60
N LYS A 217 -14.09 42.53 14.75
CA LYS A 217 -14.37 43.13 16.08
C LYS A 217 -13.81 44.54 16.19
N ARG A 218 -12.62 44.79 15.64
CA ARG A 218 -12.00 46.13 15.64
C ARG A 218 -12.83 47.13 14.84
N ARG A 219 -13.29 46.74 13.64
CA ARG A 219 -14.17 47.57 12.79
C ARG A 219 -15.49 47.89 13.48
N VAL A 220 -16.16 46.88 14.04
CA VAL A 220 -17.43 47.08 14.77
C VAL A 220 -17.22 47.95 16.02
N GLY A 221 -16.13 47.76 16.76
CA GLY A 221 -15.78 48.58 17.91
C GLY A 221 -15.56 50.06 17.55
N VAL A 222 -14.81 50.33 16.47
CA VAL A 222 -14.60 51.70 15.97
C VAL A 222 -15.93 52.34 15.54
N GLN A 223 -16.77 51.58 14.84
CA GLN A 223 -18.05 52.06 14.34
C GLN A 223 -19.03 52.38 15.49
N GLN A 224 -19.03 51.59 16.58
CA GLN A 224 -19.81 51.89 17.78
C GLN A 224 -19.32 53.15 18.50
N VAL A 225 -18.01 53.40 18.54
CA VAL A 225 -17.43 54.60 19.14
C VAL A 225 -17.77 55.85 18.32
N GLU A 226 -17.70 55.79 16.99
CA GLU A 226 -18.12 56.88 16.11
C GLU A 226 -19.62 57.19 16.24
N LEU A 227 -20.47 56.15 16.28
CA LEU A 227 -21.91 56.31 16.47
C LEU A 227 -22.24 56.99 17.82
N LYS A 228 -21.54 56.62 18.89
CA LYS A 228 -21.70 57.27 20.21
C LYS A 228 -21.26 58.73 20.19
N LYS A 229 -20.10 59.06 19.61
CA LYS A 229 -19.61 60.44 19.49
C LYS A 229 -20.56 61.32 18.66
N THR A 230 -21.12 60.77 17.59
CA THR A 230 -22.08 61.48 16.74
C THR A 230 -23.40 61.73 17.46
N ALA A 231 -23.87 60.76 18.26
CA ALA A 231 -25.05 60.91 19.10
C ALA A 231 -24.83 61.96 20.21
N GLU A 232 -23.69 61.93 20.90
CA GLU A 232 -23.35 62.91 21.95
C GLU A 232 -23.27 64.34 21.39
N LYS A 233 -22.66 64.53 20.22
CA LYS A 233 -22.54 65.83 19.57
C LYS A 233 -23.90 66.41 19.16
N LYS A 234 -24.79 65.59 18.61
CA LYS A 234 -26.19 65.99 18.32
C LYS A 234 -26.97 66.35 19.58
N THR A 235 -26.74 65.66 20.69
CA THR A 235 -27.39 65.98 21.97
C THR A 235 -26.89 67.31 22.57
N LEU A 236 -25.64 67.68 22.28
CA LEU A 236 -25.05 68.95 22.73
C LEU A 236 -25.55 70.14 21.89
N GLU A 237 -25.65 69.96 20.57
CA GLU A 237 -26.18 70.96 19.64
C GLU A 237 -27.69 71.22 19.85
N ALA A 238 -28.46 70.22 20.31
CA ALA A 238 -29.88 70.39 20.64
C ALA A 238 -30.15 71.09 21.98
N LYS A 239 -29.10 71.43 22.76
CA LYS A 239 -29.18 72.11 24.06
C LYS A 239 -28.72 73.58 24.03
N GLN A 240 -28.37 74.10 22.85
CA GLN A 240 -28.10 75.52 22.59
C GLN A 240 -29.30 76.13 21.86
#